data_AF-A0A2D6ADI5-F1
#
_entry.id   AF-A0A2D6ADI5-F1
#
_cell.length_a   1.000
_cell.length_b   1.000
_cell.length_c   1.000
_cell.angle_alpha   90.00
_cell.angle_beta   90.00
_cell.angle_gamma   90.00
#
_symmetry.space_group_name_H-M   'P 1'
#
loop_
_entity.id
_entity.type
_entity.pdbx_description
1 polymer ?
#
loop_
_entity_poly.entity_id
_entity_poly.type
_entity_poly.pdbx_seq_one_letter_code
_entity_poly.pdbx_strand_id
1 'polypeptide(L)'
;MSFIASIGYFFLGVAIAVLVPRFPFLLMTRTKGFNTNFPPHPEAIPLSPYLTQRVLHMRMFYWLSLVVVVLPLGLGIASIRWGNAAFGFGLWVSSGWFVLNRMQYFVGGQPPPWTKEMAVKLQILADEAERSSLCCNWASPHWGVTGIYCANCNKLLSNMPRPDLGRKRQGRWPMGFLRLLFSDGYPMLTFASQDGHFEEE
;
A
#
# COMPACT_ATOMS: atom_id res chain seq x y z
N MET A 1 -38.83 -5.84 10.43
CA MET A 1 -37.62 -6.63 10.10
C MET A 1 -37.13 -7.32 11.35
N SER A 2 -36.68 -8.57 11.26
CA SER A 2 -36.04 -9.25 12.40
C SER A 2 -34.73 -8.56 12.76
N PHE A 3 -34.42 -8.42 14.04
CA PHE A 3 -33.16 -7.85 14.54
C PHE A 3 -31.93 -8.54 13.91
N ILE A 4 -31.99 -9.87 13.72
CA ILE A 4 -30.94 -10.66 13.07
C ILE A 4 -30.73 -10.22 11.62
N ALA A 5 -31.82 -9.94 10.89
CA ALA A 5 -31.73 -9.47 9.51
C ALA A 5 -31.07 -8.08 9.45
N SER A 6 -31.40 -7.17 10.37
CA SER A 6 -30.77 -5.85 10.47
C SER A 6 -29.26 -5.94 10.72
N ILE A 7 -28.84 -6.85 11.60
CA ILE A 7 -27.41 -7.13 11.83
C ILE A 7 -26.73 -7.61 10.53
N GLY A 8 -27.36 -8.55 9.82
CA GLY A 8 -26.83 -9.06 8.55
C GLY A 8 -26.65 -7.95 7.51
N TYR A 9 -27.65 -7.07 7.36
CA TYR A 9 -27.58 -5.92 6.46
C TYR A 9 -26.50 -4.92 6.84
N PHE A 10 -26.32 -4.65 8.15
CA PHE A 10 -25.26 -3.77 8.62
C PHE A 10 -23.87 -4.30 8.24
N PHE A 11 -23.58 -5.57 8.53
CA PHE A 11 -22.28 -6.17 8.20
C PHE A 11 -22.06 -6.30 6.70
N LEU A 12 -23.11 -6.53 5.91
CA LEU A 12 -23.03 -6.48 4.45
C LEU A 12 -22.60 -5.08 3.97
N GLY A 13 -23.19 -4.03 4.53
CA GLY A 13 -22.79 -2.64 4.26
C GLY A 13 -21.32 -2.39 4.61
N VAL A 14 -20.88 -2.82 5.80
CA VAL A 14 -19.49 -2.72 6.24
C VAL A 14 -18.55 -3.44 5.28
N ALA A 15 -18.87 -4.69 4.89
CA ALA A 15 -18.03 -5.47 3.99
C ALA A 15 -17.84 -4.78 2.63
N ILE A 16 -18.91 -4.21 2.06
CA ILE A 16 -18.85 -3.48 0.80
C ILE A 16 -18.01 -2.20 0.95
N ALA A 17 -18.25 -1.42 2.01
CA ALA A 17 -17.51 -0.18 2.28
C ALA A 17 -16.01 -0.40 2.54
N VAL A 18 -15.62 -1.57 3.06
CA VAL A 18 -14.21 -1.95 3.26
C VAL A 18 -13.55 -2.39 1.94
N LEU A 19 -14.27 -3.15 1.12
CA LEU A 19 -13.72 -3.76 -0.10
C LEU A 19 -13.65 -2.78 -1.29
N VAL A 20 -14.71 -2.01 -1.52
CA VAL A 20 -14.86 -1.17 -2.72
C VAL A 20 -13.73 -0.13 -2.85
N PRO A 21 -13.41 0.69 -1.83
CA PRO A 21 -12.32 1.67 -1.93
C PRO A 21 -10.95 1.03 -2.16
N ARG A 22 -10.76 -0.21 -1.71
CA ARG A 22 -9.50 -0.95 -1.83
C ARG A 22 -9.40 -1.74 -3.13
N PHE A 23 -10.46 -1.80 -3.93
CA PHE A 23 -10.49 -2.52 -5.20
C PHE A 23 -9.33 -2.17 -6.15
N PRO A 24 -9.01 -0.87 -6.40
CA PRO A 24 -7.93 -0.51 -7.31
C PRO A 24 -6.58 -1.11 -6.88
N PHE A 25 -6.28 -1.03 -5.58
CA PHE A 25 -5.04 -1.55 -5.04
C PHE A 25 -5.03 -3.10 -4.95
N LEU A 26 -6.12 -3.72 -4.52
CA LEU A 26 -6.15 -5.16 -4.24
C LEU A 26 -6.23 -6.04 -5.48
N LEU A 27 -6.88 -5.57 -6.56
CA LEU A 27 -7.15 -6.40 -7.74
C LEU A 27 -6.43 -5.91 -8.98
N MET A 28 -6.51 -4.62 -9.33
CA MET A 28 -5.91 -4.13 -10.59
C MET A 28 -4.39 -4.31 -10.61
N THR A 29 -3.74 -4.05 -9.48
CA THR A 29 -2.27 -4.13 -9.37
C THR A 29 -1.71 -5.55 -9.53
N ARG A 30 -2.57 -6.57 -9.45
CA ARG A 30 -2.18 -7.99 -9.42
C ARG A 30 -2.48 -8.73 -10.71
N THR A 31 -3.03 -8.02 -11.69
CA THR A 31 -3.21 -8.55 -13.03
C THR A 31 -1.86 -8.86 -13.68
N LYS A 32 -1.83 -9.84 -14.59
CA LYS A 32 -0.60 -10.28 -15.26
C LYS A 32 0.09 -9.13 -16.00
N GLY A 33 -0.69 -8.25 -16.63
CA GLY A 33 -0.17 -7.11 -17.38
C GLY A 33 0.57 -6.08 -16.52
N PHE A 34 0.31 -6.03 -15.21
CA PHE A 34 0.96 -5.07 -14.32
C PHE A 34 2.29 -5.60 -13.74
N ASN A 35 2.57 -6.90 -13.81
CA ASN A 35 3.73 -7.52 -13.12
C ASN A 35 4.79 -8.10 -14.09
N THR A 36 4.81 -7.71 -15.36
CA THR A 36 5.72 -8.28 -16.38
C THR A 36 7.21 -8.05 -16.07
N ASN A 37 7.53 -6.90 -15.46
CA ASN A 37 8.92 -6.49 -15.21
C ASN A 37 9.40 -6.83 -13.79
N PHE A 38 8.58 -7.52 -12.99
CA PHE A 38 8.90 -7.80 -11.59
C PHE A 38 9.10 -9.30 -11.35
N PRO A 39 10.17 -9.69 -10.62
CA PRO A 39 10.33 -11.07 -10.21
C PRO A 39 9.20 -11.50 -9.25
N PRO A 40 8.87 -12.80 -9.20
CA PRO A 40 7.85 -13.31 -8.30
C PRO A 40 8.18 -12.98 -6.83
N HIS A 41 7.14 -12.74 -6.02
CA HIS A 41 7.34 -12.56 -4.58
C HIS A 41 7.75 -13.89 -3.93
N PRO A 42 8.80 -13.98 -3.09
CA PRO A 42 9.40 -12.90 -2.29
C PRO A 42 10.70 -12.28 -2.81
N GLU A 43 11.16 -12.64 -4.02
CA GLU A 43 12.48 -12.27 -4.55
C GLU A 43 12.76 -10.76 -4.50
N ALA A 44 14.04 -10.42 -4.32
CA ALA A 44 14.53 -9.04 -4.32
C ALA A 44 14.35 -8.43 -5.71
N ILE A 45 14.11 -7.12 -5.76
CA ILE A 45 13.80 -6.43 -7.02
C ILE A 45 14.99 -5.54 -7.38
N PRO A 46 15.57 -5.64 -8.58
CA PRO A 46 16.62 -4.72 -8.99
C PRO A 46 16.10 -3.28 -9.00
N LEU A 47 16.92 -2.34 -8.51
CA LEU A 47 16.59 -0.92 -8.65
C LEU A 47 16.59 -0.58 -10.14
N SER A 48 15.46 -0.08 -10.60
CA SER A 48 15.23 0.27 -12.00
C SER A 48 14.20 1.39 -12.09
N PRO A 49 14.15 2.14 -13.20
CA PRO A 49 13.10 3.13 -13.43
C PRO A 49 11.68 2.55 -13.35
N TYR A 50 11.51 1.27 -13.68
CA TYR A 50 10.23 0.56 -13.54
C TYR A 50 9.82 0.40 -12.07
N LEU A 51 10.78 0.22 -11.16
CA LEU A 51 10.51 0.15 -9.72
C LEU A 51 10.07 1.51 -9.16
N THR A 52 10.74 2.60 -9.52
CA THR A 52 10.36 3.95 -9.07
C THR A 52 8.97 4.32 -9.61
N GLN A 53 8.71 4.05 -10.89
CA GLN A 53 7.39 4.19 -11.50
C GLN A 53 6.33 3.38 -10.75
N ARG A 54 6.65 2.15 -10.33
CA ARG A 54 5.73 1.28 -9.59
C ARG A 54 5.37 1.83 -8.22
N VAL A 55 6.34 2.36 -7.49
CA VAL A 55 6.09 3.00 -6.18
C VAL A 55 5.14 4.19 -6.35
N LEU A 56 5.35 5.02 -7.38
CA LEU A 56 4.50 6.17 -7.68
C LEU A 56 3.08 5.75 -8.10
N HIS A 57 2.94 4.68 -8.90
CA HIS A 57 1.63 4.12 -9.24
C HIS A 57 0.88 3.55 -8.03
N MET A 58 1.58 2.83 -7.14
CA MET A 58 0.96 2.34 -5.89
C MET A 58 0.48 3.49 -5.02
N ARG A 59 1.29 4.56 -4.90
CA ARG A 59 0.90 5.79 -4.22
C ARG A 59 -0.34 6.43 -4.87
N MET A 60 -0.40 6.49 -6.20
CA MET A 60 -1.57 7.00 -6.90
C MET A 60 -2.83 6.18 -6.57
N PHE A 61 -2.77 4.84 -6.63
CA PHE A 61 -3.91 3.99 -6.27
C PHE A 61 -4.32 4.10 -4.80
N TYR A 62 -3.34 4.27 -3.91
CA TYR A 62 -3.57 4.53 -2.49
C TYR A 62 -4.43 5.78 -2.30
N TRP A 63 -4.17 6.88 -3.02
CA TRP A 63 -4.96 8.10 -2.94
C TRP A 63 -6.26 8.04 -3.76
N LEU A 64 -6.27 7.32 -4.88
CA LEU A 64 -7.49 7.09 -5.67
C LEU A 64 -8.60 6.42 -4.86
N SER A 65 -8.24 5.62 -3.85
CA SER A 65 -9.22 5.04 -2.92
C SER A 65 -10.11 6.08 -2.23
N LEU A 66 -9.62 7.31 -1.99
CA LEU A 66 -10.42 8.41 -1.45
C LEU A 66 -11.45 8.96 -2.44
N VAL A 67 -11.20 8.81 -3.73
CA VAL A 67 -12.20 9.13 -4.76
C VAL A 67 -13.24 8.03 -4.82
N VAL A 68 -12.80 6.77 -4.79
CA VAL A 68 -13.69 5.60 -4.86
C VAL A 68 -14.61 5.49 -3.63
N VAL A 69 -14.15 5.88 -2.44
CA VAL A 69 -14.98 5.84 -1.21
C VAL A 69 -16.15 6.82 -1.20
N VAL A 70 -16.16 7.82 -2.09
CA VAL A 70 -17.32 8.72 -2.26
C VAL A 70 -18.57 7.91 -2.68
N LEU A 71 -18.40 6.85 -3.48
CA LEU A 71 -19.50 5.99 -3.92
C LEU A 71 -20.21 5.29 -2.74
N PRO A 72 -19.53 4.51 -1.87
CA PRO A 72 -20.19 3.89 -0.72
C PRO A 72 -20.66 4.92 0.32
N LEU A 73 -20.03 6.10 0.45
CA LEU A 73 -20.56 7.19 1.28
C LEU A 73 -21.91 7.70 0.75
N GLY A 74 -21.99 8.03 -0.53
CA GLY A 74 -23.21 8.53 -1.17
C GLY A 74 -24.33 7.50 -1.16
N LEU A 75 -24.01 6.24 -1.50
CA LEU A 75 -24.96 5.13 -1.41
C LEU A 75 -25.39 4.85 0.02
N GLY A 76 -24.49 5.01 1.01
CA GLY A 76 -24.82 4.89 2.42
C GLY A 76 -25.89 5.90 2.84
N ILE A 77 -25.69 7.18 2.53
CA ILE A 77 -26.66 8.26 2.83
C ILE A 77 -27.99 8.01 2.10
N ALA A 78 -27.93 7.67 0.81
CA ALA A 78 -29.13 7.38 0.02
C ALA A 78 -29.92 6.20 0.59
N SER A 79 -29.22 5.13 1.01
CA SER A 79 -29.87 3.94 1.59
C SER A 79 -30.47 4.23 2.97
N ILE A 80 -29.86 5.11 3.78
CA ILE A 80 -30.46 5.58 5.04
C ILE A 80 -31.77 6.32 4.77
N ARG A 81 -31.83 7.13 3.70
CA ARG A 81 -32.97 8.00 3.43
C ARG A 81 -34.15 7.31 2.73
N TRP A 82 -33.85 6.40 1.80
CA TRP A 82 -34.86 5.79 0.92
C TRP A 82 -34.85 4.25 0.92
N GLY A 83 -33.90 3.61 1.58
CA GLY A 83 -33.68 2.17 1.51
C GLY A 83 -33.64 1.49 2.87
N ASN A 84 -32.67 0.59 3.04
CA ASN A 84 -32.48 -0.13 4.29
C ASN A 84 -31.52 0.65 5.19
N ALA A 85 -32.07 1.23 6.25
CA ALA A 85 -31.30 2.03 7.20
C ALA A 85 -30.10 1.27 7.81
N ALA A 86 -30.24 -0.01 8.14
CA ALA A 86 -29.14 -0.79 8.73
C ALA A 86 -27.99 -0.99 7.74
N PHE A 87 -28.30 -1.29 6.47
CA PHE A 87 -27.31 -1.41 5.40
C PHE A 87 -26.62 -0.07 5.12
N GLY A 88 -27.40 1.00 4.96
CA GLY A 88 -26.88 2.34 4.69
C GLY A 88 -25.99 2.87 5.81
N PHE A 89 -26.35 2.59 7.08
CA PHE A 89 -25.53 2.95 8.23
C PHE A 89 -24.19 2.20 8.24
N GLY A 90 -24.18 0.90 7.92
CA GLY A 90 -22.95 0.11 7.80
C GLY A 90 -22.00 0.64 6.73
N LEU A 91 -22.54 1.01 5.56
CA LEU A 91 -21.77 1.67 4.50
C LEU A 91 -21.20 3.01 4.98
N TRP A 92 -22.06 3.88 5.53
CA TRP A 92 -21.70 5.25 5.87
C TRP A 92 -20.64 5.31 6.98
N VAL A 93 -20.81 4.56 8.07
CA VAL A 93 -19.85 4.54 9.18
C VAL A 93 -18.51 3.97 8.74
N SER A 94 -18.50 2.84 8.04
CA SER A 94 -17.24 2.21 7.60
C SER A 94 -16.50 3.06 6.57
N SER A 95 -17.21 3.69 5.64
CA SER A 95 -16.59 4.57 4.65
C SER A 95 -16.11 5.88 5.28
N GLY A 96 -16.87 6.45 6.23
CA GLY A 96 -16.43 7.61 7.02
C GLY A 96 -15.15 7.30 7.81
N TRP A 97 -15.10 6.15 8.48
CA TRP A 97 -13.92 5.69 9.19
C TRP A 97 -12.72 5.50 8.24
N PHE A 98 -12.94 4.97 7.05
CA PHE A 98 -11.88 4.85 6.03
C PHE A 98 -11.30 6.21 5.65
N VAL A 99 -12.14 7.21 5.38
CA VAL A 99 -11.70 8.56 5.02
C VAL A 99 -10.89 9.19 6.15
N LEU A 100 -11.37 9.08 7.39
CA LEU A 100 -10.67 9.62 8.56
C LEU A 100 -9.28 9.00 8.73
N ASN A 101 -9.17 7.67 8.66
CA ASN A 101 -7.86 6.98 8.75
C ASN A 101 -6.89 7.44 7.66
N ARG A 102 -7.38 7.76 6.47
CA ARG A 102 -6.54 8.24 5.38
C ARG A 102 -6.09 9.68 5.57
N MET A 103 -6.99 10.52 6.07
CA MET A 103 -6.75 11.95 6.27
C MET A 103 -5.91 12.23 7.52
N GLN A 104 -5.82 11.30 8.47
CA GLN A 104 -4.92 11.39 9.63
C GLN A 104 -3.48 11.71 9.25
N TYR A 105 -3.02 11.30 8.07
CA TYR A 105 -1.71 11.66 7.54
C TYR A 105 -1.44 13.17 7.57
N PHE A 106 -2.44 14.01 7.26
CA PHE A 106 -2.28 15.47 7.26
C PHE A 106 -2.15 16.07 8.66
N VAL A 107 -2.48 15.31 9.70
CA VAL A 107 -2.43 15.72 11.12
C VAL A 107 -1.25 15.05 11.84
N GLY A 108 -0.26 14.54 11.09
CA GLY A 108 0.92 13.85 11.65
C GLY A 108 0.68 12.37 11.98
N GLY A 109 -0.37 11.77 11.43
CA GLY A 109 -0.60 10.33 11.51
C GLY A 109 0.41 9.51 10.69
N GLN A 110 0.17 8.20 10.62
CA GLN A 110 1.04 7.27 9.88
C GLN A 110 1.15 7.64 8.38
N PRO A 111 2.36 7.68 7.80
CA PRO A 111 2.55 7.98 6.39
C PRO A 111 2.04 6.84 5.50
N PRO A 112 1.61 7.12 4.27
CA PRO A 112 1.24 6.07 3.33
C PRO A 112 2.44 5.14 3.07
N PRO A 113 2.21 3.83 2.83
CA PRO A 113 3.30 2.86 2.66
C PRO A 113 4.16 3.13 1.42
N TRP A 114 3.66 3.89 0.44
CA TRP A 114 4.42 4.38 -0.71
C TRP A 114 4.47 5.91 -0.70
N THR A 115 5.63 6.48 -0.39
CA THR A 115 5.86 7.94 -0.33
C THR A 115 6.61 8.44 -1.57
N LYS A 116 6.57 9.76 -1.82
CA LYS A 116 7.40 10.40 -2.87
C LYS A 116 8.88 10.28 -2.53
N GLU A 117 9.21 10.52 -1.26
CA GLU A 117 10.58 10.47 -0.74
C GLU A 117 11.21 9.10 -0.94
N MET A 118 10.43 8.03 -0.76
CA MET A 118 10.85 6.66 -1.06
C MET A 118 11.26 6.51 -2.53
N ALA A 119 10.46 7.01 -3.47
CA ALA A 119 10.79 6.96 -4.89
C ALA A 119 12.04 7.78 -5.24
N VAL A 120 12.21 8.95 -4.61
CA VAL A 120 13.40 9.81 -4.80
C VAL A 120 14.65 9.12 -4.23
N LYS A 121 14.58 8.56 -3.02
CA LYS A 121 15.69 7.80 -2.41
C LYS A 121 16.11 6.61 -3.27
N LEU A 122 15.15 5.89 -3.85
CA LEU A 122 15.44 4.80 -4.79
C LEU A 122 16.14 5.29 -6.06
N GLN A 123 15.77 6.45 -6.59
CA GLN A 123 16.42 7.03 -7.76
C GLN A 123 17.86 7.47 -7.44
N ILE A 124 18.07 8.15 -6.32
CA ILE A 124 19.41 8.56 -5.87
C ILE A 124 20.34 7.35 -5.75
N LEU A 125 19.87 6.27 -5.10
CA LEU A 125 20.65 5.03 -4.97
C LEU A 125 20.92 4.33 -6.31
N ALA A 126 20.02 4.46 -7.28
CA ALA A 126 20.25 3.94 -8.62
C ALA A 126 21.33 4.75 -9.35
N ASP A 127 21.23 6.09 -9.32
CA ASP A 127 22.18 7.00 -9.95
C ASP A 127 23.59 6.88 -9.35
N GLU A 128 23.69 6.73 -8.02
CA GLU A 128 24.96 6.51 -7.31
C GLU A 128 25.62 5.17 -7.64
N ALA A 129 24.81 4.14 -7.92
CA ALA A 129 25.30 2.81 -8.29
C ALA A 129 25.87 2.82 -9.72
N GLU A 130 25.27 3.57 -10.64
CA GLU A 130 25.81 3.80 -11.98
C GLU A 130 27.14 4.55 -11.95
N ARG A 131 27.31 5.48 -10.99
CA ARG A 131 28.55 6.23 -10.77
C ARG A 131 29.64 5.46 -9.99
N SER A 132 29.44 4.15 -9.76
CA SER A 132 30.36 3.23 -9.04
C SER A 132 30.82 3.67 -7.64
N SER A 133 30.14 4.64 -7.03
CA SER A 133 30.57 5.30 -5.78
C SER A 133 30.00 4.68 -4.49
N LEU A 134 29.05 3.74 -4.60
CA LEU A 134 28.22 3.29 -3.47
C LEU A 134 28.86 2.18 -2.61
N CYS A 135 29.44 1.16 -3.25
CA CYS A 135 29.89 -0.03 -2.51
C CYS A 135 31.05 -0.81 -3.16
N CYS A 136 30.96 -1.12 -4.46
CA CYS A 136 31.95 -1.89 -5.20
C CYS A 136 31.96 -1.46 -6.67
N ASN A 137 33.01 -1.82 -7.41
CA ASN A 137 33.18 -1.45 -8.83
C ASN A 137 32.01 -1.87 -9.73
N TRP A 138 31.25 -2.90 -9.34
CA TRP A 138 30.04 -3.36 -10.02
C TRP A 138 28.86 -3.37 -9.06
N ALA A 139 28.41 -2.18 -8.66
CA ALA A 139 27.27 -2.03 -7.78
C ALA A 139 25.96 -2.45 -8.48
N SER A 140 25.28 -3.45 -7.91
CA SER A 140 23.99 -3.94 -8.39
C SER A 140 22.95 -3.91 -7.26
N PRO A 141 22.33 -2.75 -6.99
CA PRO A 141 21.41 -2.60 -5.88
C PRO A 141 20.08 -3.33 -6.12
N HIS A 142 19.64 -4.10 -5.13
CA HIS A 142 18.40 -4.86 -5.11
C HIS A 142 17.60 -4.58 -3.83
N TRP A 143 16.30 -4.35 -3.99
CA TRP A 143 15.39 -4.11 -2.89
C TRP A 143 14.81 -5.42 -2.35
N GLY A 144 15.34 -5.84 -1.20
CA GLY A 144 14.89 -6.99 -0.42
C GLY A 144 13.62 -6.69 0.38
N VAL A 145 13.30 -7.53 1.37
CA VAL A 145 12.12 -7.32 2.25
C VAL A 145 12.43 -6.27 3.33
N THR A 146 13.63 -6.33 3.89
CA THR A 146 14.09 -5.56 5.05
C THR A 146 14.83 -4.29 4.67
N GLY A 147 15.45 -4.25 3.49
CA GLY A 147 16.32 -3.17 3.07
C GLY A 147 16.80 -3.34 1.63
N ILE A 148 17.64 -2.41 1.20
CA ILE A 148 18.29 -2.41 -0.11
C ILE A 148 19.72 -2.93 0.08
N TYR A 149 20.07 -3.96 -0.69
CA TYR A 149 21.36 -4.63 -0.61
C TYR A 149 22.02 -4.63 -1.99
N CYS A 150 23.34 -4.56 -2.05
CA CYS A 150 24.05 -4.82 -3.29
C CYS A 150 24.17 -6.34 -3.51
N ALA A 151 23.76 -6.87 -4.66
CA ALA A 151 23.83 -8.31 -4.93
C ALA A 151 25.27 -8.83 -5.05
N ASN A 152 26.22 -7.99 -5.44
CA ASN A 152 27.62 -8.39 -5.60
C ASN A 152 28.40 -8.46 -4.27
N CYS A 153 28.32 -7.42 -3.42
CA CYS A 153 29.08 -7.34 -2.17
C CYS A 153 28.25 -7.56 -0.90
N ASN A 154 26.93 -7.76 -1.02
CA ASN A 154 25.97 -7.90 0.09
C ASN A 154 25.97 -6.75 1.11
N LYS A 155 26.61 -5.61 0.79
CA LYS A 155 26.56 -4.42 1.62
C LYS A 155 25.14 -3.86 1.65
N LEU A 156 24.67 -3.56 2.86
CA LEU A 156 23.42 -2.86 3.10
C LEU A 156 23.59 -1.39 2.69
N LEU A 157 22.76 -0.93 1.75
CA LEU A 157 22.79 0.44 1.24
C LEU A 157 21.76 1.32 1.95
N SER A 158 20.60 0.76 2.26
CA SER A 158 19.52 1.48 2.95
C SER A 158 18.62 0.53 3.74
N ASN A 159 18.25 0.94 4.95
CA ASN A 159 17.33 0.24 5.85
C ASN A 159 15.85 0.46 5.52
N MET A 160 15.52 0.62 4.24
CA MET A 160 14.16 0.88 3.80
C MET A 160 13.38 -0.43 3.60
N PRO A 161 12.40 -0.75 4.47
CA PRO A 161 11.59 -1.95 4.29
C PRO A 161 10.71 -1.80 3.04
N ARG A 162 10.54 -2.90 2.33
CA ARG A 162 9.80 -2.90 1.07
C ARG A 162 8.28 -3.02 1.33
N PRO A 163 7.47 -2.03 0.94
CA PRO A 163 6.01 -2.14 1.01
C PRO A 163 5.48 -3.14 -0.03
N ASP A 164 4.20 -3.50 0.04
CA ASP A 164 3.61 -4.39 -0.97
C ASP A 164 3.65 -3.70 -2.35
N LEU A 165 4.20 -4.33 -3.38
CA LEU A 165 4.24 -3.70 -4.71
C LEU A 165 3.13 -4.25 -5.61
N GLY A 166 2.06 -4.81 -5.06
CA GLY A 166 0.99 -5.44 -5.86
C GLY A 166 1.47 -6.67 -6.64
N ARG A 167 2.55 -7.32 -6.19
CA ARG A 167 3.05 -8.54 -6.84
C ARG A 167 2.17 -9.72 -6.45
N LYS A 168 1.97 -10.64 -7.39
CA LYS A 168 1.26 -11.89 -7.10
C LYS A 168 2.09 -12.69 -6.09
N ARG A 169 1.54 -12.90 -4.89
CA ARG A 169 2.16 -13.76 -3.87
C ARG A 169 1.92 -15.22 -4.23
N GLN A 170 2.95 -16.04 -4.04
CA GLN A 170 2.87 -17.49 -4.25
C GLN A 170 2.19 -18.24 -3.07
N GLY A 171 1.50 -17.52 -2.17
CA GLY A 171 0.83 -18.09 -1.01
C GLY A 171 -0.58 -18.59 -1.30
N ARG A 172 -1.05 -19.56 -0.50
CA ARG A 172 -2.39 -20.17 -0.60
C ARG A 172 -3.47 -19.10 -0.42
N TRP A 173 -4.31 -18.93 -1.45
CA TRP A 173 -5.59 -18.23 -1.31
C TRP A 173 -6.43 -18.95 -0.24
N PRO A 174 -7.14 -18.27 0.67
CA PRO A 174 -7.44 -16.83 0.74
C PRO A 174 -6.58 -16.02 1.74
N MET A 175 -5.69 -16.65 2.51
CA MET A 175 -4.99 -15.99 3.62
C MET A 175 -4.13 -14.79 3.18
N GLY A 176 -3.54 -14.89 1.98
CA GLY A 176 -2.76 -13.80 1.39
C GLY A 176 -3.59 -12.55 1.14
N PHE A 177 -4.86 -12.69 0.72
CA PHE A 177 -5.78 -11.58 0.44
C PHE A 177 -6.20 -10.88 1.74
N LEU A 178 -6.65 -11.65 2.75
CA LEU A 178 -7.03 -11.11 4.05
C LEU A 178 -5.88 -10.32 4.69
N ARG A 179 -4.67 -10.86 4.63
CA ARG A 179 -3.47 -10.18 5.15
C ARG A 179 -3.30 -8.77 4.58
N LEU A 180 -3.59 -8.56 3.31
CA LEU A 180 -3.45 -7.24 2.68
C LEU A 180 -4.63 -6.34 2.95
N LEU A 181 -5.82 -6.91 3.11
CA LEU A 181 -7.00 -6.15 3.52
C LEU A 181 -6.76 -5.50 4.88
N PHE A 182 -6.12 -6.22 5.80
CA PHE A 182 -5.75 -5.71 7.11
C PHE A 182 -4.48 -4.84 7.11
N SER A 183 -3.47 -5.22 6.32
CA SER A 183 -2.19 -4.49 6.33
C SER A 183 -2.14 -3.30 5.39
N ASP A 184 -3.13 -3.11 4.51
CA ASP A 184 -3.26 -2.00 3.56
C ASP A 184 -2.00 -1.71 2.72
N GLY A 185 -1.13 -2.72 2.56
CA GLY A 185 0.15 -2.64 1.86
C GLY A 185 1.37 -2.21 2.69
N TYR A 186 1.21 -1.93 3.98
CA TYR A 186 2.32 -1.64 4.89
C TYR A 186 3.31 -2.81 4.99
N PRO A 187 4.62 -2.51 5.12
CA PRO A 187 5.63 -3.53 5.36
C PRO A 187 5.34 -4.21 6.70
N MET A 188 5.56 -5.53 6.74
CA MET A 188 5.31 -6.34 7.94
C MET A 188 6.45 -6.28 8.94
N LEU A 189 7.58 -5.73 8.50
CA LEU A 189 8.75 -5.46 9.31
C LEU A 189 8.93 -3.95 9.28
N THR A 190 8.43 -3.27 10.30
CA THR A 190 8.82 -1.91 10.62
C THR A 190 10.02 -2.00 11.54
N PHE A 191 11.19 -1.69 11.00
CA PHE A 191 12.32 -1.31 11.85
C PHE A 191 12.05 0.14 12.24
N ALA A 192 12.07 0.45 13.54
CA ALA A 192 12.09 1.83 13.97
C ALA A 192 13.31 2.48 13.31
N SER A 193 13.09 3.43 12.39
CA SER A 193 14.19 4.24 11.92
C SER A 193 14.69 5.05 13.11
N GLN A 194 15.96 4.85 13.47
CA GLN A 194 16.73 5.88 14.15
C GLN A 194 16.91 7.04 13.16
N ASP A 195 15.83 7.76 12.85
CA ASP A 195 15.93 9.08 12.26
C ASP A 195 16.14 10.04 13.43
N GLY A 196 17.39 10.11 13.88
CA GLY A 196 17.86 11.23 14.68
C GLY A 196 17.67 12.49 13.85
N HIS A 197 17.06 13.49 14.48
CA HIS A 197 17.05 14.88 14.02
C HIS A 197 18.42 15.25 13.41
N PHE A 198 18.43 15.57 12.12
CA PHE A 198 19.35 16.60 11.65
C PHE A 198 18.65 17.92 11.97
N GLU A 199 18.95 18.45 13.16
CA GLU A 199 18.92 19.89 13.37
C GLU A 199 19.99 20.47 12.43
N GLU A 200 19.55 21.13 11.36
CA GLU A 200 20.38 22.12 10.68
C GLU A 200 20.23 23.44 11.43
N GLU A 201 21.38 24.07 11.65
CA GLU A 201 21.68 25.27 12.45
C GLU A 201 20.74 26.47 12.27
#